data_AF-A0A1H4IB71-F1
#
_entry.id   AF-A0A1H4IB71-F1
#
_cell.length_a   1.000
_cell.length_b   1.000
_cell.length_c   1.000
_cell.angle_alpha   90.00
_cell.angle_beta   90.00
_cell.angle_gamma   90.00
#
_symmetry.space_group_name_H-M   'P 1'
#
loop_
_entity.id
_entity.type
_entity.pdbx_description
1 polymer ?
#
loop_
_entity_poly.entity_id
_entity_poly.type
_entity_poly.pdbx_seq_one_letter_code
_entity_poly.pdbx_strand_id
1 'polypeptide(L)' 'MTTTKHLATLQFEVDGPAVEAEWTVVGTAQHRYAEWVGLYGTDPAVVIKLIEETGGRRRVRKTWAAQGETEEPAT' A
#
# COMPACT_ATOMS: atom_id res chain seq x y z
N MET A 1 14.32 1.46 20.64
CA MET A 1 13.74 2.37 19.63
C MET A 1 13.03 1.50 18.61
N THR A 2 11.74 1.73 18.38
CA THR A 2 10.97 0.97 17.39
C THR A 2 11.09 1.69 16.05
N THR A 3 11.63 1.03 15.03
CA THR A 3 11.72 1.62 13.69
C THR A 3 10.36 1.51 12.99
N THR A 4 9.94 2.59 12.34
CA THR A 4 8.79 2.60 11.45
C THR A 4 9.24 2.38 10.01
N LYS A 5 8.53 1.50 9.32
CA LYS A 5 8.68 1.22 7.89
C LYS A 5 7.37 1.57 7.18
N HIS A 6 7.49 1.91 5.91
CA HIS A 6 6.36 2.20 5.04
C HIS A 6 6.45 1.26 3.85
N LEU A 7 5.36 0.55 3.58
CA LEU A 7 5.31 -0.47 2.55
C LEU A 7 4.24 -0.11 1.53
N ALA A 8 4.48 -0.47 0.28
CA ALA A 8 3.47 -0.51 -0.76
C ALA A 8 3.32 -1.98 -1.19
N THR A 9 2.08 -2.44 -1.31
CA THR A 9 1.77 -3.79 -1.85
C THR A 9 0.93 -3.68 -3.11
N LEU A 10 1.22 -4.52 -4.10
CA LEU A 10 0.46 -4.65 -5.34
C LEU A 10 0.07 -6.10 -5.55
N GLN A 11 -1.22 -6.38 -5.67
CA GLN A 11 -1.80 -7.69 -5.89
C GLN A 11 -2.70 -7.63 -7.11
N PHE A 12 -2.45 -8.47 -8.11
CA PHE A 12 -3.19 -8.45 -9.39
C PHE A 12 -4.47 -9.29 -9.39
N GLU A 13 -4.56 -10.26 -8.48
CA GLU A 13 -5.70 -11.17 -8.36
C GLU A 13 -6.16 -11.22 -6.90
N VAL A 14 -7.46 -11.32 -6.66
CA VAL A 14 -8.00 -11.49 -5.31
C VAL A 14 -7.37 -12.72 -4.66
N ASP A 15 -6.81 -12.54 -3.47
CA ASP A 15 -6.08 -13.57 -2.70
C ASP A 15 -4.84 -14.17 -3.39
N GLY A 16 -4.38 -13.57 -4.50
CA GLY A 16 -3.15 -13.95 -5.20
C GLY A 16 -1.87 -13.45 -4.52
N PRO A 17 -0.69 -13.73 -5.09
CA PRO A 17 0.57 -13.20 -4.57
C PRO A 17 0.61 -11.67 -4.66
N ALA A 18 1.22 -11.04 -3.66
CA ALA A 18 1.46 -9.60 -3.65
C ALA A 18 2.94 -9.30 -3.84
N VAL A 19 3.25 -8.33 -4.71
CA VAL A 19 4.55 -7.66 -4.72
C VAL A 19 4.58 -6.70 -3.55
N GLU A 20 5.61 -6.79 -2.71
CA GLU A 20 5.82 -5.92 -1.56
C GLU A 20 7.11 -5.13 -1.74
N ALA A 21 7.05 -3.83 -1.47
CA ALA A 21 8.22 -2.97 -1.43
C ALA A 21 8.20 -2.12 -0.15
N GLU A 22 9.37 -1.88 0.43
CA GLU A 22 9.55 -1.33 1.78
C GLU A 22 10.53 -0.15 1.77
N TRP A 23 10.23 0.89 2.55
CA TRP A 23 11.08 2.06 2.75
C TRP A 23 11.02 2.56 4.20
N THR A 24 12.06 3.25 4.63
CA THR A 24 12.09 4.01 5.89
C THR A 24 11.53 5.44 5.75
N VAL A 25 11.32 5.90 4.51
CA VAL A 25 10.82 7.25 4.19
C VAL A 25 9.40 7.15 3.64
N VAL A 26 8.43 7.76 4.34
CA VAL A 26 7.01 7.71 3.98
C VAL A 26 6.73 8.24 2.57
N GLY A 27 7.38 9.33 2.18
CA GLY A 27 7.16 9.96 0.87
C GLY A 27 7.50 9.05 -0.30
N THR A 28 8.53 8.20 -0.16
CA THR A 28 8.90 7.24 -1.21
C THR A 28 7.85 6.14 -1.37
N ALA A 29 7.32 5.63 -0.26
CA ALA A 29 6.24 4.64 -0.28
C ALA A 29 4.95 5.22 -0.88
N GLN A 30 4.60 6.46 -0.52
CA GLN A 30 3.45 7.18 -1.07
C GLN A 30 3.59 7.41 -2.59
N HIS A 31 4.78 7.80 -3.04
CA HIS A 31 5.03 8.00 -4.46
C HIS A 31 4.89 6.69 -5.24
N ARG A 32 5.47 5.60 -4.75
CA ARG A 32 5.34 4.28 -5.40
C ARG A 32 3.90 3.77 -5.38
N TYR A 33 3.17 3.97 -4.28
CA TYR A 33 1.75 3.66 -4.22
C TYR A 33 0.97 4.40 -5.32
N ALA A 34 1.15 5.71 -5.45
CA ALA A 34 0.47 6.51 -6.47
C ALA A 34 0.87 6.11 -7.91
N GLU A 35 2.14 5.79 -8.13
CA GLU A 35 2.65 5.27 -9.39
C GLU A 35 1.93 3.97 -9.79
N TRP A 36 1.83 3.01 -8.86
CA TRP A 36 1.12 1.75 -9.11
C TRP A 36 -0.37 1.95 -9.33
N VAL A 37 -1.02 2.87 -8.60
CA VAL A 37 -2.43 3.22 -8.85
C VAL A 37 -2.61 3.74 -10.27
N GLY A 38 -1.71 4.62 -10.75
CA GLY A 38 -1.75 5.13 -12.11
C GLY A 38 -1.52 4.06 -13.19
N LEU A 39 -0.66 3.08 -12.92
CA LEU A 39 -0.31 2.03 -13.88
C LEU A 39 -1.33 0.88 -13.92
N TYR A 40 -1.85 0.47 -12.76
CA TYR A 40 -2.60 -0.78 -12.59
C TYR A 40 -4.01 -0.58 -12.01
N GLY A 41 -4.33 0.61 -11.51
CA GLY A 41 -5.58 0.86 -10.77
C GLY A 41 -6.86 0.83 -11.62
N THR A 42 -6.77 0.67 -12.93
CA THR A 42 -7.93 0.51 -13.83
C THR A 42 -8.46 -0.92 -13.89
N ASP A 43 -7.64 -1.91 -13.50
CA ASP A 43 -8.07 -3.30 -13.43
C ASP A 43 -8.85 -3.54 -12.11
N PRO A 44 -10.12 -3.98 -12.17
CA PRO A 44 -10.93 -4.20 -10.97
C PRO A 44 -10.42 -5.35 -10.08
N ALA A 45 -9.57 -6.24 -10.58
CA ALA A 45 -8.96 -7.30 -9.78
C ALA A 45 -7.73 -6.81 -9.00
N VAL A 46 -7.16 -5.65 -9.36
CA VAL A 46 -5.97 -5.10 -8.72
C VAL A 46 -6.31 -4.48 -7.37
N VAL A 47 -5.53 -4.86 -6.36
CA VAL A 47 -5.55 -4.25 -5.03
C VAL A 47 -4.17 -3.69 -4.72
N ILE A 48 -4.12 -2.39 -4.39
CA ILE A 48 -2.89 -1.70 -4.02
C ILE A 48 -3.06 -1.14 -2.62
N LYS A 49 -2.09 -1.36 -1.73
CA LYS A 49 -2.16 -0.86 -0.35
C LYS A 49 -0.91 -0.07 0.00
N LEU A 50 -1.11 1.01 0.74
CA LEU A 50 -0.05 1.69 1.49
C LEU A 50 -0.15 1.24 2.94
N ILE A 51 0.94 0.73 3.50
CA ILE A 51 0.98 0.15 4.84
C ILE A 51 2.06 0.85 5.64
N GLU A 52 1.78 1.13 6.91
CA GLU A 52 2.77 1.51 7.91
C GLU A 52 3.03 0.31 8.81
N GLU A 53 4.30 -0.01 9.05
CA GLU A 53 4.72 -1.04 9.97
C GLU A 53 5.55 -0.42 11.09
N THR A 54 5.08 -0.54 12.33
CA THR A 54 5.82 -0.09 13.51
C THR A 54 5.96 -1.25 14.49
N GLY A 55 7.20 -1.67 14.77
CA GLY A 55 7.47 -2.78 15.70
C GLY A 55 6.84 -4.11 15.28
N GLY A 56 6.80 -4.40 13.98
CA GLY A 56 6.18 -5.59 13.41
C GLY A 56 4.66 -5.53 13.31
N ARG A 57 4.01 -4.47 13.80
CA ARG A 57 2.57 -4.26 13.63
C ARG A 57 2.31 -3.49 12.35
N ARG A 58 1.61 -4.12 11.41
CA ARG A 58 1.17 -3.51 10.15
C ARG A 58 -0.19 -2.82 10.32
N ARG A 59 -0.31 -1.62 9.76
CA ARG A 59 -1.55 -0.85 9.64
C ARG A 59 -1.71 -0.38 8.21
N VAL A 60 -2.83 -0.72 7.59
CA VAL A 60 -3.17 -0.24 6.25
C VAL A 60 -3.57 1.23 6.35
N ARG A 61 -2.89 2.10 5.62
CA ARG A 61 -3.15 3.54 5.56
C ARG A 61 -4.03 3.90 4.37
N LYS A 62 -3.75 3.30 3.20
CA LYS A 62 -4.56 3.47 1.99
C LYS A 62 -4.80 2.14 1.32
N THR A 63 -5.95 1.99 0.70
CA THR A 63 -6.28 0.90 -0.21
C THR A 63 -6.89 1.48 -1.48
N TRP A 64 -6.34 1.11 -2.63
CA TRP A 64 -6.98 1.24 -3.92
C TRP A 64 -7.54 -0.13 -4.32
N ALA A 65 -8.82 -0.16 -4.69
CA ALA A 65 -9.51 -1.34 -5.22
C ALA A 65 -10.56 -0.87 -6.24
N ALA A 66 -11.36 -1.81 -6.76
CA ALA A 66 -12.40 -1.53 -7.77
C ALA A 66 -13.36 -0.37 -7.41
N GLN A 67 -13.58 -0.12 -6.12
CA GLN A 67 -14.46 0.95 -5.62
C GLN A 67 -13.77 2.32 -5.51
N GLY A 68 -12.47 2.41 -5.82
CA GLY A 68 -11.63 3.60 -5.65
C GLY A 68 -10.77 3.57 -4.40
N GLU A 69 -10.23 4.73 -4.01
CA GLU A 69 -9.36 4.86 -2.85
C GLU A 69 -10.14 4.92 -1.53
N THR A 70 -9.71 4.14 -0.54
CA THR A 70 -10.09 4.26 0.87
C THR A 70 -8.85 4.60 1.70
N GLU A 71 -8.96 5.56 2.61
CA GLU A 71 -7.87 6.01 3.47
C GLU A 71 -8.28 5.90 4.95
N GLU A 72 -7.43 5.28 5.77
CA GLU A 72 -7.58 5.28 7.22
C GLU A 72 -6.90 6.52 7.83
N PRO A 73 -7.57 7.22 8.77
CA PRO A 73 -6.99 8.38 9.42
C PRO A 73 -5.72 8.01 10.21
N ALA A 74 -4.70 8.86 10.09
CA ALA A 74 -3.56 8.82 11.01
C ALA A 74 -4.06 9.04 12.45
N THR A 75 -3.70 8.13 13.36
CA THR A 75 -3.98 8.26 14.79
C THR A 75 -2.75 8.81 15.46
#